data_AF-X1SIJ8-F1
#
_entry.id   AF-X1SIJ8-F1
#
_cell.length_a   1.000
_cell.length_b   1.000
_cell.length_c   1.000
_cell.angle_alpha   90.00
_cell.angle_beta   90.00
_cell.angle_gamma   90.00
#
_symmetry.space_group_name_H-M   'P 1'
#
loop_
_entity.id
_entity.type
_entity.pdbx_description
1 polymer ?
#
loop_
_entity_poly.entity_id
_entity_poly.type
_entity_poly.pdbx_seq_one_letter_code
_entity_poly.pdbx_strand_id
1 'polypeptide(L)'
;METKERLRDLVYADILGRRGNESTAKEWGAMAAQFEQVCGYKEQYNREDITFFLAHLRKKGLCQNTIYKYLKPLKVLAQIQEWGFPKLTMRRVPFGEVKRPAFGKDEVILLIQTGKQLLSPPLIYSLASPPFFILPTPQATIPPMALC
;
A
#
# COMPACT_ATOMS: atom_id res chain seq x y z
N MET A 1 1.02 -21.21 -26.27
CA MET A 1 0.79 -21.06 -24.81
C MET A 1 2.05 -20.45 -24.24
N GLU A 2 2.05 -19.15 -23.98
CA GLU A 2 3.17 -18.51 -23.28
C GLU A 2 3.25 -19.11 -21.88
N THR A 3 4.31 -19.88 -21.64
CA THR A 3 4.69 -20.30 -20.31
C THR A 3 5.02 -19.03 -19.54
N LYS A 4 4.07 -18.49 -18.77
CA LYS A 4 4.36 -17.42 -17.82
C LYS A 4 5.35 -18.00 -16.81
N GLU A 5 6.63 -17.78 -17.05
CA GLU A 5 7.68 -18.15 -16.12
C GLU A 5 7.41 -17.42 -14.81
N ARG A 6 7.23 -18.21 -13.74
CA ARG A 6 6.94 -17.63 -12.43
C ARG A 6 8.15 -16.85 -11.97
N LEU A 7 7.92 -15.71 -11.30
CA LEU A 7 9.02 -14.85 -10.83
C LEU A 7 9.98 -15.60 -9.90
N ARG A 8 9.46 -16.61 -9.19
CA ARG A 8 10.24 -17.53 -8.37
C ARG A 8 11.37 -18.21 -9.15
N ASP A 9 11.05 -18.75 -10.31
CA ASP A 9 11.96 -19.62 -11.07
C ASP A 9 13.05 -18.77 -11.73
N LEU A 10 12.68 -17.59 -12.23
CA LEU A 10 13.60 -16.56 -12.73
C LEU A 10 14.64 -16.16 -11.67
N VAL A 11 14.18 -15.79 -10.47
CA VAL A 11 15.06 -15.37 -9.38
C VAL A 11 15.92 -16.54 -8.89
N TYR A 12 15.37 -17.74 -8.84
CA TYR A 12 16.12 -18.93 -8.43
C TYR A 12 17.26 -19.25 -9.41
N ALA A 13 16.98 -19.26 -10.71
CA ALA A 13 17.97 -19.51 -11.75
C ALA A 13 19.08 -18.45 -11.78
N ASP A 14 18.72 -17.17 -11.69
CA ASP A 14 19.70 -16.07 -11.69
C ASP A 14 20.64 -16.14 -10.48
N ILE A 15 20.13 -16.42 -9.28
CA ILE A 15 20.97 -16.53 -8.07
C ILE A 15 21.95 -17.71 -8.18
N LEU A 16 21.50 -18.86 -8.68
CA LEU A 16 22.38 -19.99 -8.92
C LEU A 16 23.43 -19.69 -10.00
N GLY A 17 23.03 -19.00 -11.08
CA GLY A 17 23.94 -18.54 -12.14
C GLY A 17 25.04 -17.62 -11.63
N ARG A 18 24.75 -16.80 -10.60
CA ARG A 18 25.72 -15.90 -9.94
C ARG A 18 26.61 -16.60 -8.90
N ARG A 19 26.62 -17.95 -8.84
CA ARG A 19 27.27 -18.75 -7.78
C ARG A 19 26.75 -18.45 -6.37
N GLY A 20 25.48 -18.07 -6.27
CA GLY A 20 24.81 -17.88 -4.98
C GLY A 20 24.50 -19.21 -4.28
N ASN A 21 24.25 -19.13 -2.98
CA ASN A 21 23.85 -20.29 -2.18
C ASN A 21 22.42 -20.72 -2.50
N GLU A 22 22.17 -22.03 -2.55
CA GLU A 22 20.84 -22.60 -2.81
C GLU A 22 19.79 -22.16 -1.77
N SER A 23 20.21 -21.99 -0.50
CA SER A 23 19.34 -21.48 0.57
C SER A 23 18.85 -20.06 0.27
N THR A 24 19.76 -19.19 -0.19
CA THR A 24 19.43 -17.81 -0.57
C THR A 24 18.53 -17.79 -1.80
N ALA A 25 18.78 -18.67 -2.78
CA ALA A 25 17.93 -18.82 -3.95
C ALA A 25 16.50 -19.21 -3.59
N LYS A 26 16.32 -20.15 -2.64
CA LYS A 26 14.99 -20.55 -2.13
C LYS A 26 14.29 -19.41 -1.40
N GLU A 27 14.99 -18.70 -0.51
CA GLU A 27 14.42 -17.56 0.21
C GLU A 27 13.98 -16.44 -0.74
N TRP A 28 14.82 -16.09 -1.71
CA TRP A 28 14.56 -15.00 -2.63
C TRP A 28 13.49 -15.39 -3.65
N GLY A 29 13.48 -16.64 -4.11
CA GLY A 29 12.40 -17.19 -4.93
C GLY A 29 11.06 -17.22 -4.21
N ALA A 30 11.03 -17.56 -2.92
CA ALA A 30 9.80 -17.50 -2.11
C ALA A 30 9.29 -16.06 -1.94
N MET A 31 10.19 -15.09 -1.76
CA MET A 31 9.85 -13.66 -1.74
C MET A 31 9.26 -13.23 -3.10
N ALA A 32 9.88 -13.61 -4.22
CA ALA A 32 9.39 -13.30 -5.56
C ALA A 32 7.99 -13.90 -5.83
N ALA A 33 7.74 -15.13 -5.39
CA ALA A 33 6.40 -15.73 -5.45
C ALA A 33 5.38 -14.94 -4.62
N GLN A 34 5.77 -14.46 -3.43
CA GLN A 34 4.90 -13.63 -2.61
C GLN A 34 4.63 -12.27 -3.26
N PHE A 35 5.63 -11.69 -3.92
CA PHE A 35 5.47 -10.45 -4.68
C PHE A 35 4.47 -10.62 -5.83
N GLU A 36 4.61 -11.69 -6.61
CA GLU A 36 3.69 -12.06 -7.69
C GLU A 36 2.26 -12.27 -7.17
N GLN A 37 2.10 -12.95 -6.02
CA GLN A 37 0.79 -13.17 -5.41
C GLN A 37 0.09 -11.86 -5.00
N VAL A 38 0.85 -10.83 -4.63
CA VAL A 38 0.31 -9.56 -4.11
C VAL A 38 0.08 -8.56 -5.23
N CYS A 39 1.01 -8.42 -6.17
CA CYS A 39 0.96 -7.40 -7.23
C CYS A 39 0.42 -7.94 -8.57
N GLY A 40 0.25 -9.26 -8.67
CA GLY A 40 0.05 -9.96 -9.94
C GLY A 40 1.35 -10.11 -10.74
N TYR A 41 1.34 -11.03 -11.69
CA TYR A 41 2.42 -11.15 -12.67
C TYR A 41 2.38 -9.99 -13.66
N LYS A 42 3.52 -9.32 -13.84
CA LYS A 42 3.73 -8.26 -14.83
C LYS A 42 5.13 -8.43 -15.43
N GLU A 43 5.28 -8.06 -16.70
CA GLU A 43 6.59 -8.00 -17.35
C GLU A 43 7.46 -6.89 -16.77
N GLN A 44 6.85 -5.77 -16.42
CA GLN A 44 7.50 -4.63 -15.78
C GLN A 44 6.68 -4.14 -14.60
N TYR A 45 7.36 -3.76 -13.53
CA TYR A 45 6.75 -3.28 -12.30
C TYR A 45 7.05 -1.80 -12.08
N ASN A 46 6.03 -1.07 -11.65
CA ASN A 46 6.17 0.36 -11.37
C ASN A 46 6.42 0.62 -9.88
N ARG A 47 6.76 1.88 -9.56
CA ARG A 47 6.94 2.33 -8.18
C ARG A 47 5.72 2.03 -7.30
N GLU A 48 4.53 2.11 -7.86
CA GLU A 48 3.27 1.85 -7.16
C GLU A 48 3.16 0.38 -6.71
N ASP A 49 3.50 -0.57 -7.57
CA ASP A 49 3.49 -2.00 -7.26
C ASP A 49 4.46 -2.33 -6.11
N ILE A 50 5.66 -1.78 -6.18
CA ILE A 50 6.68 -1.97 -5.14
C ILE A 50 6.22 -1.33 -3.83
N THR A 51 5.63 -0.13 -3.89
CA THR A 51 5.12 0.57 -2.70
C THR A 51 3.95 -0.20 -2.08
N PHE A 52 3.06 -0.75 -2.91
CA PHE A 52 1.93 -1.57 -2.48
C PHE A 52 2.41 -2.84 -1.77
N PHE A 53 3.39 -3.54 -2.34
CA PHE A 53 3.99 -4.70 -1.71
C PHE A 53 4.67 -4.37 -0.37
N LEU A 54 5.44 -3.28 -0.31
CA LEU A 54 6.08 -2.84 0.93
C LEU A 54 5.06 -2.46 2.00
N ALA A 55 3.95 -1.83 1.61
CA ALA A 55 2.83 -1.54 2.51
C ALA A 55 2.16 -2.83 3.02
N HIS A 56 2.02 -3.84 2.16
CA HIS A 56 1.52 -5.16 2.54
C HIS A 56 2.42 -5.86 3.57
N LEU A 57 3.74 -5.83 3.36
CA LEU A 57 4.70 -6.38 4.33
C LEU A 57 4.63 -5.65 5.68
N ARG A 58 4.45 -4.33 5.68
CA ARG A 58 4.25 -3.55 6.91
C ARG A 58 2.94 -3.92 7.61
N LYS A 59 1.85 -4.11 6.87
CA LYS A 59 0.56 -4.55 7.44
C LYS A 59 0.66 -5.92 8.09
N LYS A 60 1.50 -6.81 7.56
CA LYS A 60 1.83 -8.12 8.17
C LYS A 60 2.72 -8.02 9.42
N GLY A 61 3.12 -6.83 9.84
CA GLY A 61 3.95 -6.62 11.04
C GLY A 61 5.42 -6.96 10.85
N LEU A 62 5.91 -7.05 9.60
CA LEU A 62 7.33 -7.30 9.36
C LEU A 62 8.19 -6.11 9.78
N CYS A 63 9.25 -6.45 10.51
CA CYS A 63 10.32 -5.57 10.92
C CYS A 63 10.98 -4.85 9.72
N GLN A 64 11.34 -3.57 9.88
CA GLN A 64 11.98 -2.77 8.81
C GLN A 64 13.30 -3.41 8.31
N ASN A 65 14.05 -4.08 9.19
CA ASN A 65 15.26 -4.83 8.82
C ASN A 65 14.95 -5.98 7.85
N THR A 66 13.85 -6.70 8.07
CA THR A 66 13.41 -7.80 7.21
C THR A 66 12.91 -7.26 5.86
N ILE A 67 12.15 -6.16 5.88
CA ILE A 67 11.72 -5.46 4.66
C ILE A 67 12.93 -5.01 3.83
N TYR A 68 13.98 -4.49 4.49
CA TYR A 68 15.20 -4.09 3.81
C TYR A 68 15.92 -5.26 3.14
N LYS A 69 15.91 -6.45 3.75
CA LYS A 69 16.46 -7.67 3.12
C LYS A 69 15.70 -8.01 1.83
N TYR A 70 14.38 -7.83 1.80
CA TYR A 70 13.56 -8.11 0.61
C TYR A 70 13.74 -7.13 -0.55
N LEU A 71 14.33 -5.95 -0.31
CA LEU A 71 14.67 -5.03 -1.40
C LEU A 71 15.75 -5.58 -2.34
N LYS A 72 16.68 -6.40 -1.83
CA LYS A 72 17.74 -7.00 -2.66
C LYS A 72 17.16 -7.91 -3.76
N PRO A 73 16.32 -8.91 -3.44
CA PRO A 73 15.72 -9.73 -4.48
C PRO A 73 14.79 -8.96 -5.42
N LEU A 74 14.09 -7.91 -4.97
CA LEU A 74 13.32 -7.05 -5.89
C LEU A 74 14.20 -6.29 -6.89
N LYS A 75 15.40 -5.86 -6.48
CA LYS A 75 16.37 -5.26 -7.40
C LYS A 75 16.91 -6.27 -8.41
N VAL A 76 17.14 -7.50 -7.99
CA VAL A 76 17.55 -8.58 -8.91
C VAL A 76 16.45 -8.87 -9.92
N LEU A 77 15.20 -8.95 -9.46
CA LEU A 77 14.05 -9.13 -10.34
C LEU A 77 13.94 -7.99 -11.37
N ALA A 78 14.20 -6.75 -10.95
CA ALA A 78 14.29 -5.60 -11.85
C ALA A 78 15.41 -5.71 -12.90
N GLN A 79 16.56 -6.27 -12.50
CA GLN A 79 17.66 -6.53 -13.44
C GLN A 79 17.31 -7.62 -14.44
N ILE A 80 16.68 -8.72 -14.00
CA ILE A 80 16.31 -9.86 -14.86
C ILE A 80 15.28 -9.42 -15.92
N GLN A 81 14.31 -8.60 -15.52
CA GLN A 81 13.25 -8.11 -16.41
C GLN A 81 13.58 -6.75 -17.05
N GLU A 82 14.82 -6.28 -16.91
CA GLU A 82 15.35 -5.04 -17.52
C GLU A 82 14.54 -3.76 -17.26
N TRP A 83 13.83 -3.66 -16.12
CA TRP A 83 13.12 -2.44 -15.74
C TRP A 83 13.89 -1.63 -14.69
N GLY A 84 13.76 -0.30 -14.77
CA GLY A 84 14.46 0.62 -13.88
C GLY A 84 13.92 0.54 -12.45
N PHE A 85 14.70 0.01 -11.51
CA PHE A 85 14.29 -0.03 -10.11
C PHE A 85 14.13 1.40 -9.55
N PRO A 86 12.92 1.80 -9.12
CA PRO A 86 12.66 3.17 -8.72
C PRO A 86 13.37 3.52 -7.42
N LYS A 87 13.80 4.78 -7.30
CA LYS A 87 14.42 5.28 -6.06
C LYS A 87 13.36 5.37 -4.96
N LEU A 88 13.39 4.42 -4.04
CA LEU A 88 12.51 4.40 -2.88
C LEU A 88 13.05 5.36 -1.81
N THR A 89 12.48 6.55 -1.68
CA THR A 89 12.71 7.44 -0.52
C THR A 89 11.95 6.91 0.68
N MET A 90 12.41 5.80 1.25
CA MET A 90 11.84 5.28 2.49
C MET A 90 12.46 6.05 3.67
N ARG A 91 11.65 6.87 4.35
CA ARG A 91 12.02 7.40 5.67
C ARG A 91 12.36 6.20 6.56
N ARG A 92 13.57 6.19 7.12
CA ARG A 92 14.00 5.16 8.07
C ARG A 92 13.19 5.38 9.35
N VAL A 93 12.14 4.60 9.55
CA VAL A 93 11.33 4.67 10.77
C VAL A 93 11.97 3.74 11.80
N PRO A 94 12.50 4.25 12.92
CA PRO A 94 13.01 3.42 14.00
C PRO A 94 11.87 2.58 14.59
N PHE A 95 12.19 1.42 15.13
CA PHE A 95 11.20 0.45 15.63
C PHE A 95 10.24 1.03 16.68
N GLY A 96 10.67 2.03 17.45
CA GLY A 96 9.84 2.70 18.46
C GLY A 96 8.88 3.76 17.90
N GLU A 97 9.02 4.18 16.64
CA GLU A 97 8.22 5.24 16.01
C GLU A 97 6.98 4.71 15.28
N VAL A 98 6.88 3.39 15.04
CA VAL A 98 5.64 2.80 14.51
C VAL A 98 4.63 2.63 15.66
N LYS A 99 4.23 3.74 16.28
CA LYS A 99 3.05 3.79 17.12
C LYS A 99 1.93 4.33 16.26
N ARG A 100 0.84 3.58 16.12
CA ARG A 100 -0.41 4.22 15.69
C ARG A 100 -0.69 5.30 16.73
N PRO A 101 -0.98 6.56 16.34
CA PRO A 101 -1.48 7.53 17.29
C PRO A 101 -2.74 6.92 17.90
N ALA A 102 -2.64 6.54 19.17
CA ALA A 102 -3.73 6.01 19.95
C ALA A 102 -4.10 7.14 20.88
N PHE A 103 -5.29 7.69 20.71
CA PHE A 103 -5.79 8.68 21.63
C PHE A 103 -5.99 8.04 23.00
N GLY A 104 -5.47 8.69 24.04
CA GLY A 104 -5.83 8.36 25.40
C GLY A 104 -7.32 8.58 25.64
N LYS A 105 -7.91 7.91 26.64
CA LYS A 105 -9.32 8.09 27.00
C LYS A 105 -9.68 9.57 27.21
N ASP A 106 -8.79 10.30 27.88
CA ASP A 106 -9.00 11.71 28.19
C ASP A 106 -8.87 12.61 26.94
N GLU A 107 -7.97 12.27 26.03
CA GLU A 107 -7.82 12.96 24.74
C GLU A 107 -9.05 12.76 23.85
N VAL A 108 -9.64 11.55 23.84
CA VAL A 108 -10.89 11.27 23.13
C VAL A 108 -12.04 12.10 23.73
N ILE A 109 -12.14 12.16 25.06
CA ILE A 109 -13.18 12.94 25.75
C ILE A 109 -13.03 14.43 25.40
N LEU A 110 -11.81 14.95 25.44
CA LEU A 110 -11.51 16.33 25.07
C LEU A 110 -11.91 16.60 23.62
N LEU A 111 -11.54 15.73 22.69
CA LEU A 111 -11.88 15.87 21.27
C LEU A 111 -13.40 15.94 21.04
N ILE A 112 -14.15 15.08 21.74
CA ILE A 112 -15.62 15.06 21.68
C ILE A 112 -16.21 16.35 22.26
N GLN A 113 -15.68 16.83 23.39
CA GLN A 113 -16.14 18.07 24.01
C GLN A 113 -15.86 19.29 23.13
N THR A 114 -14.66 19.38 22.56
CA THR A 114 -14.28 20.44 21.62
C THR A 114 -15.15 20.40 20.37
N GLY A 115 -15.40 19.21 19.81
CA GLY A 115 -16.32 19.04 18.69
C GLY A 115 -17.74 19.52 18.99
N LYS A 116 -18.27 19.24 20.19
CA LYS A 116 -19.59 19.73 20.63
C LYS A 116 -19.66 21.24 20.83
N GLN A 117 -18.54 21.88 21.15
CA GLN A 117 -18.47 23.34 21.32
C GLN A 117 -18.34 24.08 19.99
N LEU A 118 -17.64 23.49 19.02
CA LEU A 118 -17.38 24.11 17.71
C LEU A 118 -18.50 23.86 16.69
N LEU A 119 -19.24 22.76 16.81
CA LEU A 119 -20.29 22.39 15.87
C LEU A 119 -21.65 22.84 16.38
N SER A 120 -22.39 23.57 15.54
CA SER A 120 -23.81 23.87 15.81
C SER A 120 -24.61 22.56 15.91
N PRO A 121 -25.64 22.47 16.78
CA PRO A 121 -26.44 21.26 16.96
C PRO A 121 -26.89 20.54 15.67
N PRO A 122 -27.37 21.21 14.61
CA PRO A 122 -27.79 20.53 13.38
C PRO A 122 -26.68 19.75 12.67
N LEU A 123 -25.43 20.25 12.72
CA LEU A 123 -24.28 19.57 12.12
C LEU A 123 -23.89 18.31 12.90
N ILE A 124 -24.04 18.33 14.24
CA ILE A 124 -23.78 17.15 15.07
C ILE A 124 -24.75 16.01 14.73
N TYR A 125 -26.03 16.33 14.52
CA TYR A 125 -27.03 15.33 14.10
C TYR A 125 -26.72 14.75 12.71
N SER A 126 -26.24 15.56 11.78
CA SER A 126 -25.84 15.07 10.44
C SER A 126 -24.64 14.12 10.46
N LEU A 127 -23.73 14.27 11.43
CA LEU A 127 -22.54 13.41 11.58
C LEU A 127 -22.83 12.13 12.38
N ALA A 128 -23.87 12.14 13.22
CA ALA A 128 -24.31 10.99 13.99
C ALA A 128 -25.24 10.04 13.19
N SER A 129 -25.79 10.52 12.08
CA SER A 129 -26.49 9.68 11.12
C SER A 129 -25.47 8.94 10.25
N PRO A 130 -25.57 7.62 10.06
CA PRO A 130 -24.73 6.94 9.09
C PRO A 130 -24.93 7.59 7.71
N PRO A 131 -23.90 7.71 6.87
CA PRO A 131 -24.09 8.15 5.50
C PRO A 131 -24.92 7.08 4.81
N PHE A 132 -26.23 7.31 4.72
CA PHE A 132 -27.00 6.75 3.63
C PHE A 132 -26.27 7.16 2.37
N PHE A 133 -25.80 6.16 1.63
CA PHE A 133 -25.27 6.29 0.28
C PHE A 133 -26.06 7.38 -0.46
N ILE A 134 -25.41 8.50 -0.75
CA ILE A 134 -25.97 9.51 -1.64
C ILE A 134 -25.94 8.86 -3.03
N LEU A 135 -27.08 8.28 -3.40
CA LEU A 135 -27.49 8.11 -4.79
C LEU A 135 -27.31 9.46 -5.51
N PRO A 136 -26.87 9.47 -6.78
CA PRO A 136 -26.71 10.71 -7.53
C PRO A 136 -28.03 11.46 -7.56
N THR A 137 -27.99 12.74 -7.20
CA THR A 137 -29.14 13.65 -7.24
C THR A 137 -29.68 13.77 -8.68
N PRO A 138 -31.02 13.80 -8.88
CA PRO A 138 -31.58 14.13 -10.18
C PRO A 138 -31.28 15.59 -10.52
N GLN A 139 -31.01 15.85 -11.80
CA GLN A 139 -30.67 17.14 -12.37
C GLN A 139 -31.64 18.24 -11.93
N ALA A 140 -31.10 19.38 -11.50
CA ALA A 140 -31.85 20.61 -11.35
C ALA A 140 -32.20 21.17 -12.73
N THR A 141 -33.48 21.05 -13.10
CA THR A 141 -34.07 21.74 -14.26
C THR A 141 -34.10 23.25 -13.99
N ILE A 142 -33.41 24.01 -14.83
CA ILE A 142 -33.39 25.47 -14.85
C ILE A 142 -34.76 25.98 -15.34
N PRO A 143 -35.48 26.86 -14.61
CA PRO A 143 -36.65 27.53 -15.19
C PRO A 143 -36.21 28.62 -16.18
N PRO A 144 -36.87 28.79 -17.32
CA PRO A 144 -36.54 29.85 -18.26
C PRO A 144 -36.90 31.21 -17.67
N MET A 145 -35.96 32.15 -17.78
CA MET A 145 -36.21 33.57 -17.50
C MET A 145 -37.37 34.08 -18.36
N ALA A 146 -38.35 34.69 -17.70
CA ALA A 146 -39.36 35.49 -18.36
C ALA A 146 -38.70 36.71 -19.00
N LEU A 147 -38.68 36.73 -20.34
CA LEU A 147 -38.58 37.94 -21.14
C LEU A 147 -40.01 38.42 -21.40
N CYS A 148 -40.36 39.56 -20.79
CA CYS A 148 -41.30 40.60 -21.21
C CYS A 148 -41.76 41.39 -19.98
#